data_AF-A0A7W0S189-F1
#
_entry.id   AF-A0A7W0S189-F1
#
_cell.length_a   1.000
_cell.length_b   1.000
_cell.length_c   1.000
_cell.angle_alpha   90.00
_cell.angle_beta   90.00
_cell.angle_gamma   90.00
#
_symmetry.space_group_name_H-M   'P 1'
#
loop_
_entity.id
_entity.type
_entity.pdbx_description
1 polymer ?
#
loop_
_entity_poly.entity_id
_entity_poly.type
_entity_poly.pdbx_seq_one_letter_code
_entity_poly.pdbx_strand_id
1 'polypeptide(L)'
;MSEVVPLEEALDDALFGSKAVGLGKAARAGLPLPPGIALSGAVVEAVAGGDAGATADVAEHVRPLGGPLAVRSSAVDEDGAQASFAGQHLTLLNVPSADDVGSALREVWWSANSDSAITYRQRVGLFTRPSVGVVVQALLDPESAGVMFTRNPINGADERVIEASWGLGEAVVAGRVIPDGFRIDRSGQVLERRPGLKSVAIRTRPDGGTVEDEIPRGDAERLCLDDAQLTELHRLADRCEEIYGAARDVEWAFAGGRLYLLQCRAITVVANETPPPATPAELLEHTRLFGGLDRAELEQIGAVFKERRFSAGETVVKEGSGGASFYVVESGEAAVTIDGEPRRLLRAGDHFGEIALIDEGVRTATITAVSDLVCHGLTLWEFRPLVQQDGMIGWKLLQTIARELRAAQEALARARRHA
;
A
#
# COMPACT_ATOMS: atom_id res chain seq x y z
N MET A 1 -20.87 19.97 -21.39
CA MET A 1 -20.90 20.98 -20.32
C MET A 1 -19.72 20.69 -19.43
N SER A 2 -19.00 21.69 -18.91
CA SER A 2 -17.94 21.42 -17.92
C SER A 2 -18.63 20.83 -16.70
N GLU A 3 -18.07 19.74 -16.17
CA GLU A 3 -18.69 19.04 -15.05
C GLU A 3 -17.70 19.03 -13.90
N VAL A 4 -17.61 20.22 -13.30
CA VAL A 4 -17.12 20.44 -11.95
C VAL A 4 -18.36 20.47 -11.07
N VAL A 5 -18.50 19.50 -10.16
CA VAL A 5 -19.72 19.36 -9.36
C VAL A 5 -19.40 19.12 -7.89
N PRO A 6 -20.28 19.51 -6.95
CA PRO A 6 -20.19 19.03 -5.57
C PRO A 6 -20.16 17.51 -5.51
N LEU A 7 -19.45 16.93 -4.52
CA LEU A 7 -19.35 15.46 -4.40
C LEU A 7 -20.72 14.76 -4.42
N GLU A 8 -21.73 15.33 -3.77
CA GLU A 8 -23.10 14.79 -3.72
C GLU A 8 -23.80 14.71 -5.08
N GLU A 9 -23.34 15.46 -6.09
CA GLU A 9 -23.85 15.45 -7.45
C GLU A 9 -23.06 14.51 -8.39
N ALA A 10 -21.94 13.95 -7.93
CA ALA A 10 -21.20 12.92 -8.66
C ALA A 10 -21.99 11.59 -8.64
N LEU A 11 -22.61 11.27 -9.77
CA LEU A 11 -23.49 10.10 -9.93
C LEU A 11 -23.01 9.10 -10.99
N ASP A 12 -22.15 9.51 -11.91
CA ASP A 12 -21.71 8.69 -13.05
C ASP A 12 -20.24 8.30 -12.91
N ASP A 13 -20.00 7.00 -12.69
CA ASP A 13 -18.67 6.42 -12.56
C ASP A 13 -17.83 6.63 -13.83
N ALA A 14 -18.45 6.62 -15.02
CA ALA A 14 -17.74 6.78 -16.28
C ALA A 14 -17.19 8.22 -16.46
N LEU A 15 -17.82 9.19 -15.80
CA LEU A 15 -17.45 10.61 -15.89
C LEU A 15 -16.47 11.01 -14.77
N PHE A 16 -16.78 10.63 -13.52
CA PHE A 16 -16.07 11.10 -12.33
C PHE A 16 -15.16 10.06 -11.68
N GLY A 17 -15.27 8.79 -12.08
CA GLY A 17 -14.58 7.66 -11.46
C GLY A 17 -15.23 7.17 -10.16
N SER A 18 -14.84 5.97 -9.73
CA SER A 18 -15.51 5.26 -8.64
C SER A 18 -15.34 5.93 -7.28
N LYS A 19 -14.20 6.58 -7.03
CA LYS A 19 -13.92 7.24 -5.75
C LYS A 19 -14.82 8.45 -5.56
N ALA A 20 -14.95 9.28 -6.58
CA ALA A 20 -15.82 10.46 -6.56
C ALA A 20 -17.29 10.07 -6.32
N VAL A 21 -17.79 9.08 -7.08
CA VAL A 21 -19.18 8.59 -6.93
C VAL A 21 -19.39 7.90 -5.59
N GLY A 22 -18.40 7.13 -5.13
CA GLY A 22 -18.38 6.50 -3.82
C GLY A 22 -18.49 7.53 -2.70
N LEU A 23 -17.68 8.58 -2.72
CA LEU A 23 -17.76 9.68 -1.75
C LEU A 23 -19.07 10.48 -1.89
N GLY A 24 -19.56 10.69 -3.10
CA GLY A 24 -20.86 11.30 -3.35
C GLY A 24 -22.01 10.51 -2.73
N LYS A 25 -21.94 9.18 -2.78
CA LYS A 25 -22.91 8.29 -2.12
C LYS A 25 -22.88 8.46 -0.60
N ALA A 26 -21.70 8.59 0.01
CA ALA A 26 -21.56 8.88 1.43
C ALA A 26 -22.14 10.26 1.79
N ALA A 27 -21.89 11.28 0.96
CA ALA A 27 -22.37 12.64 1.17
C ALA A 27 -23.90 12.68 1.19
N ARG A 28 -24.54 12.08 0.18
CA ARG A 28 -26.01 11.97 0.09
C ARG A 28 -26.62 11.19 1.26
N ALA A 29 -25.87 10.25 1.84
CA ALA A 29 -26.29 9.48 3.01
C ALA A 29 -25.96 10.15 4.36
N GLY A 30 -25.40 11.38 4.33
CA GLY A 30 -25.06 12.15 5.52
C GLY A 30 -23.92 11.55 6.35
N LEU A 31 -22.97 10.86 5.71
CA LEU A 31 -21.73 10.45 6.37
C LEU A 31 -20.80 11.68 6.54
N PRO A 32 -19.98 11.71 7.61
CA PRO A 32 -19.15 12.87 7.90
C PRO A 32 -17.95 12.91 6.96
N LEU A 33 -18.05 13.64 5.86
CA LEU A 33 -16.97 13.80 4.89
C LEU A 33 -16.35 15.20 5.00
N PRO A 34 -15.06 15.36 4.68
CA PRO A 34 -14.52 16.66 4.33
C PRO A 34 -15.28 17.21 3.11
N PRO A 35 -15.63 18.52 3.09
CA PRO A 35 -16.19 19.17 1.91
C PRO A 35 -15.32 18.92 0.68
N GLY A 36 -15.94 18.72 -0.47
CA GLY A 36 -15.20 18.51 -1.70
C GLY A 36 -16.06 18.54 -2.95
N ILE A 37 -15.37 18.51 -4.08
CA ILE A 37 -15.92 18.51 -5.43
C ILE A 37 -15.34 17.36 -6.24
N ALA A 38 -16.08 16.95 -7.27
CA ALA A 38 -15.67 16.00 -8.28
C ALA A 38 -15.46 16.71 -9.62
N LEU A 39 -14.42 16.30 -10.32
CA LEU A 39 -14.04 16.78 -11.65
C LEU A 39 -14.16 15.63 -12.63
N SER A 40 -14.87 15.84 -13.73
CA SER A 40 -14.90 14.86 -14.80
C SER A 40 -13.54 14.75 -15.50
N GLY A 41 -13.23 13.59 -16.07
CA GLY A 41 -11.95 13.39 -16.77
C GLY A 41 -11.72 14.36 -17.93
N ALA A 42 -12.79 14.85 -18.58
CA ALA A 42 -12.71 15.85 -19.63
C ALA A 42 -12.24 17.23 -19.11
N VAL A 43 -12.68 17.63 -17.91
CA VAL A 43 -12.21 18.87 -17.26
C VAL A 43 -10.73 18.72 -16.90
N VAL A 44 -10.34 17.57 -16.34
CA VAL A 44 -8.95 17.29 -15.98
C VAL A 44 -8.04 17.33 -17.21
N GLU A 45 -8.46 16.74 -18.34
CA GLU A 45 -7.73 16.77 -19.61
C GLU A 45 -7.63 18.20 -20.17
N ALA A 46 -8.68 19.01 -20.08
CA ALA A 46 -8.67 20.41 -20.52
C ALA A 46 -7.67 21.25 -19.70
N VAL A 47 -7.68 21.13 -18.37
CA VAL A 47 -6.70 21.79 -17.48
C VAL A 47 -5.28 21.31 -17.80
N ALA A 48 -5.09 20.00 -18.00
CA ALA A 48 -3.78 19.45 -18.33
C ALA A 48 -3.26 19.94 -19.70
N GLY A 49 -4.16 20.15 -20.66
CA GLY A 49 -3.89 20.73 -21.97
C GLY A 49 -3.61 22.24 -21.97
N GLY A 50 -3.70 22.90 -20.82
CA GLY A 50 -3.42 24.34 -20.67
C GLY A 50 -4.61 25.26 -20.95
N ASP A 51 -5.84 24.75 -20.87
CA ASP A 51 -7.05 25.59 -20.99
C ASP A 51 -7.19 26.50 -19.75
N ALA A 52 -6.96 27.80 -19.96
CA ALA A 52 -7.04 28.81 -18.90
C ALA A 52 -8.48 29.02 -18.40
N GLY A 53 -9.49 28.84 -19.25
CA GLY A 53 -10.89 28.95 -18.87
C GLY A 53 -11.31 27.79 -17.96
N ALA A 54 -10.94 26.57 -18.34
CA ALA A 54 -11.19 25.38 -17.51
C ALA A 54 -10.45 25.48 -16.15
N THR A 55 -9.21 25.97 -16.15
CA THR A 55 -8.43 26.16 -14.91
C THR A 55 -9.09 27.17 -13.98
N ALA A 56 -9.58 28.29 -14.54
CA ALA A 56 -10.28 29.32 -13.77
C ALA A 56 -11.63 28.81 -13.21
N ASP A 57 -12.40 28.07 -14.01
CA ASP A 57 -13.68 27.46 -13.62
C ASP A 57 -13.48 26.49 -12.44
N VAL A 58 -12.48 25.61 -12.52
CA VAL A 58 -12.13 24.71 -11.40
C VAL A 58 -11.74 25.52 -10.17
N ALA A 59 -10.86 26.51 -10.29
CA ALA A 59 -10.43 27.31 -9.16
C ALA A 59 -11.62 28.02 -8.47
N GLU A 60 -12.59 28.53 -9.23
CA GLU A 60 -13.79 29.15 -8.68
C GLU A 60 -14.62 28.18 -7.82
N HIS A 61 -14.81 26.95 -8.27
CA HIS A 61 -15.53 25.92 -7.52
C HIS A 61 -14.75 25.38 -6.31
N VAL A 62 -13.41 25.44 -6.36
CA VAL A 62 -12.53 25.00 -5.27
C VAL A 62 -12.43 26.06 -4.16
N ARG A 63 -12.47 27.36 -4.50
CA ARG A 63 -12.31 28.46 -3.52
C ARG A 63 -13.18 28.33 -2.26
N PRO A 64 -14.46 27.94 -2.32
CA PRO A 64 -15.31 27.75 -1.14
C PRO A 64 -14.82 26.65 -0.18
N LEU A 65 -14.03 25.68 -0.64
CA LEU A 65 -13.48 24.60 0.21
C LEU A 65 -12.42 25.12 1.18
N GLY A 66 -11.82 26.29 0.89
CA GLY A 66 -10.66 26.81 1.61
C GLY A 66 -9.37 26.05 1.25
N GLY A 67 -8.33 26.26 2.06
CA GLY A 67 -7.06 25.55 1.94
C GLY A 67 -6.53 25.14 3.32
N PRO A 68 -5.69 24.09 3.40
CA PRO A 68 -5.14 23.31 2.27
C PRO A 68 -6.10 22.26 1.69
N LEU A 69 -5.75 21.69 0.54
CA LEU A 69 -6.56 20.74 -0.24
C LEU A 69 -5.86 19.39 -0.42
N ALA A 70 -6.67 18.33 -0.58
CA ALA A 70 -6.26 17.02 -1.05
C ALA A 70 -6.79 16.81 -2.48
N VAL A 71 -5.91 16.50 -3.41
CA VAL A 71 -6.24 16.25 -4.82
C VAL A 71 -5.97 14.78 -5.12
N ARG A 72 -7.03 14.02 -5.40
CA ARG A 72 -7.00 12.56 -5.46
C ARG A 72 -7.52 12.11 -6.82
N SER A 73 -6.77 11.28 -7.54
CA SER A 73 -7.33 10.65 -8.74
C SER A 73 -8.54 9.77 -8.39
N SER A 74 -9.46 9.71 -9.34
CA SER A 74 -10.67 8.90 -9.31
C SER A 74 -10.83 8.28 -10.70
N ALA A 75 -10.22 7.11 -10.89
CA ALA A 75 -10.34 6.36 -12.14
C ALA A 75 -11.60 5.51 -12.17
N VAL A 76 -12.04 5.16 -13.38
CA VAL A 76 -13.09 4.17 -13.59
C VAL A 76 -12.57 2.80 -13.12
N ASP A 77 -13.34 2.12 -12.28
CA ASP A 77 -13.03 0.83 -11.67
C ASP A 77 -11.85 0.84 -10.66
N GLU A 78 -11.51 2.01 -10.10
CA GLU A 78 -10.46 2.15 -9.08
C GLU A 78 -10.79 1.42 -7.76
N ASP A 79 -12.07 1.44 -7.37
CA ASP A 79 -12.62 0.81 -6.17
C ASP A 79 -13.44 -0.46 -6.48
N GLY A 80 -13.25 -1.03 -7.67
CA GLY A 80 -13.95 -2.21 -8.16
C GLY A 80 -13.67 -3.47 -7.34
N ALA A 81 -14.64 -4.38 -7.30
CA ALA A 81 -14.48 -5.68 -6.63
C ALA A 81 -13.51 -6.63 -7.37
N GLN A 82 -13.21 -6.38 -8.65
CA GLN A 82 -12.40 -7.27 -9.50
C GLN A 82 -10.97 -6.78 -9.76
N ALA A 83 -10.69 -5.48 -9.57
CA ALA A 83 -9.34 -4.92 -9.61
C ALA A 83 -9.29 -3.66 -8.72
N SER A 84 -8.51 -3.69 -7.65
CA SER A 84 -8.22 -2.51 -6.84
C SER A 84 -6.87 -1.97 -7.29
N PHE A 85 -6.84 -0.74 -7.81
CA PHE A 85 -5.61 -0.09 -8.26
C PHE A 85 -4.81 0.48 -7.07
N ALA A 86 -4.72 -0.29 -5.98
CA ALA A 86 -4.04 0.13 -4.76
C ALA A 86 -2.59 0.52 -5.04
N GLY A 87 -2.22 1.76 -4.68
CA GLY A 87 -0.85 2.27 -4.81
C GLY A 87 -0.44 2.82 -6.19
N GLN A 88 -1.32 2.81 -7.20
CA GLN A 88 -0.99 3.29 -8.56
C GLN A 88 -1.59 4.67 -8.90
N HIS A 89 -2.35 5.24 -7.99
CA HIS A 89 -3.14 6.45 -8.17
C HIS A 89 -2.57 7.62 -7.36
N LEU A 90 -2.12 8.68 -8.06
CA LEU A 90 -1.50 9.83 -7.42
C LEU A 90 -2.52 10.55 -6.53
N THR A 91 -2.14 10.70 -5.27
CA THR A 91 -2.80 11.59 -4.31
C THR A 91 -1.79 12.66 -3.93
N LEU A 92 -2.16 13.92 -4.14
CA LEU A 92 -1.38 15.08 -3.71
C LEU A 92 -2.04 15.65 -2.46
N LEU A 93 -1.32 15.56 -1.34
CA LEU A 93 -1.74 16.17 -0.09
C LEU A 93 -1.13 17.56 0.06
N ASN A 94 -1.88 18.42 0.73
CA ASN A 94 -1.50 19.77 1.11
C ASN A 94 -1.21 20.68 -0.09
N VAL A 95 -2.14 20.69 -1.05
CA VAL A 95 -2.18 21.70 -2.10
C VAL A 95 -2.66 23.01 -1.46
N PRO A 96 -1.85 24.09 -1.41
CA PRO A 96 -2.12 25.21 -0.50
C PRO A 96 -3.41 25.95 -0.78
N SER A 97 -3.77 26.15 -2.06
CA SER A 97 -4.89 27.00 -2.44
C SER A 97 -5.59 26.56 -3.72
N ALA A 98 -6.74 27.18 -3.99
CA ALA A 98 -7.47 27.02 -5.25
C ALA A 98 -6.65 27.47 -6.47
N ASP A 99 -5.71 28.41 -6.32
CA ASP A 99 -4.87 28.87 -7.43
C ASP A 99 -3.80 27.82 -7.80
N ASP A 100 -3.44 26.94 -6.86
CA ASP A 100 -2.46 25.86 -7.06
C ASP A 100 -3.09 24.58 -7.65
N VAL A 101 -4.42 24.48 -7.66
CA VAL A 101 -5.13 23.25 -8.05
C VAL A 101 -4.84 22.85 -9.50
N GLY A 102 -4.66 23.82 -10.40
CA GLY A 102 -4.34 23.55 -11.80
C GLY A 102 -3.00 22.82 -11.99
N SER A 103 -2.02 23.08 -11.12
CA SER A 103 -0.76 22.35 -11.11
C SER A 103 -0.92 20.92 -10.59
N ALA A 104 -1.69 20.76 -9.52
CA ALA A 104 -1.98 19.44 -8.96
C ALA A 104 -2.75 18.54 -9.96
N LEU A 105 -3.72 19.10 -10.70
CA LEU A 105 -4.46 18.37 -11.73
C LEU A 105 -3.57 17.91 -12.89
N ARG A 106 -2.61 18.75 -13.30
CA ARG A 106 -1.59 18.37 -14.30
C ARG A 106 -0.76 17.18 -13.86
N GLU A 107 -0.32 17.17 -12.61
CA GLU A 107 0.45 16.06 -12.05
C GLU A 107 -0.36 14.77 -11.97
N VAL A 108 -1.62 14.84 -11.52
CA VAL A 108 -2.52 13.68 -11.49
C VAL A 108 -2.76 13.14 -12.91
N TRP A 109 -2.98 14.03 -13.88
CA TRP A 109 -3.15 13.64 -15.28
C TRP A 109 -1.90 12.97 -15.86
N TRP A 110 -0.70 13.52 -15.60
CA TRP A 110 0.56 12.90 -16.04
C TRP A 110 0.80 11.55 -15.39
N SER A 111 0.47 11.38 -14.12
CA SER A 111 0.56 10.08 -13.44
C SER A 111 -0.36 9.05 -14.08
N ALA A 112 -1.57 9.44 -14.48
CA ALA A 112 -2.53 8.55 -15.14
C ALA A 112 -2.14 8.19 -16.58
N ASN A 113 -1.37 9.07 -17.24
CA ASN A 113 -0.92 8.91 -18.63
C ASN A 113 0.54 8.45 -18.74
N SER A 114 1.14 7.99 -17.65
CA SER A 114 2.49 7.39 -17.68
C SER A 114 2.49 6.04 -18.38
N ASP A 115 3.63 5.65 -18.95
CA ASP A 115 3.80 4.35 -19.61
C ASP A 115 3.47 3.18 -18.68
N SER A 116 3.77 3.32 -17.38
CA SER A 116 3.43 2.32 -16.36
C SER A 116 1.92 2.20 -16.13
N ALA A 117 1.20 3.31 -16.03
CA ALA A 117 -0.25 3.31 -15.84
C ALA A 117 -1.00 2.78 -17.08
N ILE A 118 -0.53 3.15 -18.28
CA ILE A 118 -1.10 2.67 -19.55
C ILE A 118 -0.88 1.16 -19.70
N THR A 119 0.33 0.67 -19.38
CA THR A 119 0.65 -0.75 -19.45
C THR A 119 -0.20 -1.57 -18.47
N TYR A 120 -0.42 -1.09 -17.24
CA TYR A 120 -1.29 -1.77 -16.28
C TYR A 120 -2.74 -1.89 -16.79
N ARG A 121 -3.30 -0.79 -17.31
CA ARG A 121 -4.66 -0.77 -17.88
C ARG A 121 -4.83 -1.75 -19.02
N GLN A 122 -3.86 -1.83 -19.93
CA GLN A 122 -3.86 -2.82 -21.01
C GLN A 122 -3.84 -4.26 -20.49
N ARG A 123 -3.09 -4.53 -19.41
CA ARG A 123 -3.01 -5.87 -18.79
C ARG A 123 -4.34 -6.31 -18.16
N VAL A 124 -5.10 -5.38 -17.56
CA VAL A 124 -6.42 -5.67 -16.99
C VAL A 124 -7.57 -5.55 -18.02
N GLY A 125 -7.25 -5.45 -19.31
CA GLY A 125 -8.23 -5.45 -20.40
C GLY A 125 -8.92 -4.10 -20.66
N LEU A 126 -8.39 -3.00 -20.10
CA LEU A 126 -8.87 -1.64 -20.33
C LEU A 126 -8.07 -0.99 -21.47
N PHE A 127 -8.61 -1.06 -22.70
CA PHE A 127 -7.94 -0.59 -23.93
C PHE A 127 -8.28 0.85 -24.33
N THR A 128 -9.19 1.52 -23.62
CA THR A 128 -9.57 2.91 -23.89
C THR A 128 -8.58 3.90 -23.30
N ARG A 129 -8.46 5.08 -23.92
CA ARG A 129 -7.65 6.19 -23.39
C ARG A 129 -8.06 6.47 -21.94
N PRO A 130 -7.10 6.66 -21.01
CA PRO A 130 -7.41 6.91 -19.61
C PRO A 130 -8.16 8.25 -19.47
N SER A 131 -9.45 8.18 -19.18
CA SER A 131 -10.20 9.30 -18.60
C SER A 131 -10.15 9.11 -17.08
N VAL A 132 -9.49 10.02 -16.38
CA VAL A 132 -9.35 9.98 -14.93
C VAL A 132 -10.04 11.20 -14.35
N GLY A 133 -11.14 10.95 -13.64
CA GLY A 133 -11.77 11.98 -12.83
C GLY A 133 -10.88 12.33 -11.64
N VAL A 134 -11.17 13.44 -10.97
CA VAL A 134 -10.42 13.88 -9.80
C VAL A 134 -11.37 14.32 -8.70
N VAL A 135 -11.05 13.93 -7.48
CA VAL A 135 -11.69 14.44 -6.26
C VAL A 135 -10.79 15.51 -5.67
N VAL A 136 -11.34 16.69 -5.41
CA VAL A 136 -10.68 17.75 -4.64
C VAL A 136 -11.45 17.94 -3.33
N GLN A 137 -10.79 17.72 -2.20
CA GLN A 137 -11.38 17.85 -0.86
C GLN A 137 -10.58 18.85 -0.03
N ALA A 138 -11.26 19.50 0.92
CA ALA A 138 -10.57 20.18 2.00
C ALA A 138 -9.69 19.17 2.76
N LEU A 139 -8.41 19.50 2.93
CA LEU A 139 -7.50 18.67 3.69
C LEU A 139 -7.69 18.95 5.19
N LEU A 140 -7.92 17.88 5.94
CA LEU A 140 -7.98 17.96 7.40
C LEU A 140 -6.57 18.11 7.99
N ASP A 141 -6.47 18.71 9.18
CA ASP A 141 -5.31 18.63 10.06
C ASP A 141 -5.62 17.66 11.21
N PRO A 142 -5.48 16.33 11.00
CA PRO A 142 -5.96 15.34 11.94
C PRO A 142 -5.00 15.14 13.12
N GLU A 143 -5.57 14.92 14.32
CA GLU A 143 -4.80 14.42 15.45
C GLU A 143 -4.36 12.97 15.19
N SER A 144 -5.25 12.16 14.59
CA SER A 144 -5.01 10.76 14.25
C SER A 144 -5.79 10.36 13.01
N ALA A 145 -5.23 9.45 12.22
CA ALA A 145 -5.88 8.89 11.04
C ALA A 145 -5.46 7.43 10.84
N GLY A 146 -6.21 6.71 10.01
CA GLY A 146 -5.96 5.30 9.82
C GLY A 146 -6.89 4.62 8.84
N VAL A 147 -6.84 3.30 8.87
CA VAL A 147 -7.68 2.40 8.09
C VAL A 147 -8.50 1.53 9.02
N MET A 148 -9.69 1.16 8.58
CA MET A 148 -10.58 0.26 9.29
C MET A 148 -11.22 -0.72 8.31
N PHE A 149 -11.05 -2.01 8.59
CA PHE A 149 -11.76 -3.07 7.90
C PHE A 149 -13.00 -3.45 8.70
N THR A 150 -14.17 -3.47 8.06
CA THR A 150 -15.40 -3.88 8.73
C THR A 150 -15.52 -5.40 8.88
N ARG A 151 -14.66 -6.15 8.23
CA ARG A 151 -14.47 -7.58 8.43
C ARG A 151 -12.98 -7.84 8.53
N ASN A 152 -12.55 -8.80 9.36
CA ASN A 152 -11.13 -9.11 9.47
C ASN A 152 -10.59 -9.56 8.10
N PRO A 153 -9.61 -8.82 7.52
CA PRO A 153 -9.14 -9.09 6.16
C PRO A 153 -8.22 -10.30 6.08
N ILE A 154 -7.75 -10.83 7.21
CA ILE A 154 -6.82 -11.97 7.29
C ILE A 154 -7.58 -13.29 7.40
N ASN A 155 -8.56 -13.36 8.31
CA ASN A 155 -9.25 -14.61 8.65
C ASN A 155 -10.76 -14.59 8.34
N GLY A 156 -11.30 -13.47 7.85
CA GLY A 156 -12.72 -13.32 7.51
C GLY A 156 -13.66 -13.24 8.72
N ALA A 157 -13.14 -13.20 9.95
CA ALA A 157 -13.95 -13.10 11.16
C ALA A 157 -14.80 -11.83 11.17
N ASP A 158 -15.99 -11.93 11.77
CA ASP A 158 -16.97 -10.86 11.83
C ASP A 158 -16.65 -9.84 12.93
N GLU A 159 -15.48 -9.23 12.81
CA GLU A 159 -14.92 -8.23 13.69
C GLU A 159 -14.35 -7.06 12.87
N ARG A 160 -14.35 -5.87 13.47
CA ARG A 160 -13.70 -4.67 12.93
C ARG A 160 -12.22 -4.73 13.27
N VAL A 161 -11.36 -4.50 12.29
CA VAL A 161 -9.90 -4.37 12.48
C VAL A 161 -9.51 -2.93 12.16
N ILE A 162 -8.95 -2.23 13.12
CA ILE A 162 -8.59 -0.81 12.99
C ILE A 162 -7.08 -0.67 13.15
N GLU A 163 -6.45 0.04 12.23
CA GLU A 163 -5.06 0.46 12.32
C GLU A 163 -4.98 1.99 12.31
N ALA A 164 -4.27 2.56 13.29
CA ALA A 164 -4.27 3.99 13.53
C ALA A 164 -2.86 4.54 13.77
N SER A 165 -2.61 5.77 13.31
CA SER A 165 -1.41 6.53 13.65
C SER A 165 -1.70 8.01 13.90
N TRP A 166 -0.70 8.72 14.42
CA TRP A 166 -0.73 10.18 14.59
C TRP A 166 -0.61 10.91 13.25
N GLY A 167 -1.30 12.05 13.12
CA GLY A 167 -1.24 12.90 11.94
C GLY A 167 -1.97 12.31 10.73
N LEU A 168 -1.50 12.64 9.52
CA LEU A 168 -2.12 12.23 8.26
C LEU A 168 -2.01 10.71 8.04
N GLY A 169 -3.08 10.12 7.47
CA GLY A 169 -3.19 8.67 7.24
C GLY A 169 -2.17 8.08 6.26
N GLU A 170 -1.46 8.93 5.51
CA GLU A 170 -0.38 8.55 4.59
C GLU A 170 0.67 7.67 5.29
N ALA A 171 0.98 7.92 6.57
CA ALA A 171 1.93 7.12 7.33
C ALA A 171 1.55 5.64 7.40
N VAL A 172 0.25 5.36 7.58
CA VAL A 172 -0.30 4.01 7.71
C VAL A 172 -0.37 3.36 6.33
N VAL A 173 -0.97 4.05 5.36
CA VAL A 173 -1.17 3.53 4.00
C VAL A 173 0.16 3.24 3.30
N ALA A 174 1.19 4.06 3.52
CA ALA A 174 2.52 3.87 2.95
C ALA A 174 3.42 2.91 3.75
N GLY A 175 2.93 2.31 4.85
CA GLY A 175 3.70 1.37 5.68
C GLY A 175 4.93 1.99 6.35
N ARG A 176 4.88 3.30 6.65
CA ARG A 176 6.02 4.06 7.22
C ARG A 176 6.20 3.84 8.72
N VAL A 177 5.13 3.41 9.39
CA VAL A 177 5.08 3.22 10.85
C VAL A 177 4.52 1.84 11.18
N ILE A 178 4.74 1.41 12.42
CA ILE A 178 3.96 0.31 13.01
C ILE A 178 2.75 0.97 13.70
N PRO A 179 1.53 0.89 13.11
CA PRO A 179 0.37 1.55 13.67
C PRO A 179 -0.12 0.87 14.95
N ASP A 180 -0.96 1.56 15.72
CA ASP A 180 -1.75 0.90 16.76
C ASP A 180 -2.78 -0.01 16.11
N GLY A 181 -2.95 -1.21 16.67
CA GLY A 181 -3.95 -2.18 16.24
C GLY A 181 -5.08 -2.33 17.24
N PHE A 182 -6.32 -2.30 16.77
CA PHE A 182 -7.50 -2.55 17.58
C PHE A 182 -8.40 -3.58 16.91
N ARG A 183 -9.07 -4.40 17.72
CA ARG A 183 -10.15 -5.28 17.26
C ARG A 183 -11.40 -5.05 18.06
N ILE A 184 -12.52 -4.92 17.36
CA ILE A 184 -13.85 -4.71 17.95
C ILE A 184 -14.80 -5.75 17.37
N ASP A 185 -15.53 -6.46 18.22
CA ASP A 185 -16.53 -7.41 17.74
C ASP A 185 -17.78 -6.71 17.17
N ARG A 186 -18.69 -7.50 16.61
CA ARG A 186 -19.97 -7.00 16.05
C ARG A 186 -20.86 -6.30 17.10
N SER A 187 -20.68 -6.56 18.39
CA SER A 187 -21.45 -5.92 19.46
C SER A 187 -20.88 -4.56 19.89
N GLY A 188 -19.69 -4.20 19.39
CA GLY A 188 -18.96 -2.99 19.79
C GLY A 188 -17.99 -3.22 20.96
N GLN A 189 -17.81 -4.47 21.42
CA GLN A 189 -16.84 -4.77 22.46
C GLN A 189 -15.43 -4.77 21.89
N VAL A 190 -14.51 -4.02 22.53
CA VAL A 190 -13.09 -4.04 22.15
C VAL A 190 -12.45 -5.34 22.64
N LEU A 191 -12.04 -6.18 21.70
CA LEU A 191 -11.39 -7.47 21.92
C LEU A 191 -9.89 -7.36 22.17
N GLU A 192 -9.22 -6.42 21.49
CA GLU A 192 -7.77 -6.26 21.55
C GLU A 192 -7.37 -4.79 21.40
N ARG A 193 -6.32 -4.40 22.13
CA ARG A 193 -5.59 -3.14 21.96
C ARG A 193 -4.11 -3.47 21.90
N ARG A 194 -3.46 -3.16 20.79
CA ARG A 194 -2.04 -3.42 20.56
C ARG A 194 -1.35 -2.10 20.20
N PRO A 195 -0.59 -1.51 21.13
CA PRO A 195 0.22 -0.35 20.83
C PRO A 195 1.25 -0.66 19.75
N GLY A 196 1.37 0.25 18.78
CA GLY A 196 2.41 0.25 17.76
C GLY A 196 3.62 1.10 18.15
N LEU A 197 4.53 1.29 17.19
CA LEU A 197 5.67 2.20 17.30
C LEU A 197 5.51 3.30 16.25
N LYS A 198 4.79 4.37 16.64
CA LYS A 198 4.45 5.50 15.78
C LYS A 198 5.52 6.58 15.87
N SER A 199 6.76 6.23 15.50
CA SER A 199 7.95 7.09 15.69
C SER A 199 7.98 8.33 14.80
N VAL A 200 7.13 8.38 13.77
CA VAL A 200 6.95 9.53 12.89
C VAL A 200 5.46 9.80 12.67
N ALA A 201 5.11 11.06 12.42
CA ALA A 201 3.80 11.47 11.95
C ALA A 201 3.95 12.32 10.68
N ILE A 202 3.05 12.11 9.71
CA ILE A 202 3.02 12.93 8.51
C ILE A 202 2.17 14.18 8.79
N ARG A 203 2.73 15.37 8.56
CA ARG A 203 2.05 16.66 8.75
C ARG A 203 2.13 17.52 7.50
N THR A 204 1.28 18.55 7.45
CA THR A 204 1.29 19.56 6.40
C THR A 204 2.46 20.52 6.59
N ARG A 205 3.08 20.94 5.48
CA ARG A 205 4.03 22.06 5.48
C ARG A 205 3.31 23.40 5.25
N PRO A 206 3.82 24.52 5.77
CA PRO A 206 3.25 25.84 5.51
C PRO A 206 3.22 26.25 4.03
N ASP A 207 4.16 25.75 3.22
CA ASP A 207 4.36 26.09 1.80
C ASP A 207 3.84 25.02 0.82
N GLY A 208 3.15 23.99 1.33
CA GLY A 208 2.59 22.89 0.53
C GLY A 208 3.35 21.58 0.65
N GLY A 209 2.65 20.47 0.37
CA GLY A 209 3.17 19.12 0.55
C GLY A 209 3.31 18.68 2.02
N THR A 210 3.92 17.52 2.26
CA THR A 210 3.95 16.89 3.58
C THR A 210 5.36 16.75 4.15
N VAL A 211 5.47 16.65 5.47
CA VAL A 211 6.74 16.42 6.19
C VAL A 211 6.57 15.28 7.20
N GLU A 212 7.64 14.50 7.36
CA GLU A 212 7.78 13.53 8.43
C GLU A 212 8.30 14.24 9.68
N ASP A 213 7.46 14.32 10.72
CA ASP A 213 7.84 14.82 12.03
C ASP A 213 8.14 13.65 12.97
N GLU A 214 9.31 13.69 13.62
CA GLU A 214 9.65 12.71 14.66
C GLU A 214 8.73 12.86 15.88
N ILE A 215 8.20 11.73 16.35
CA ILE A 215 7.38 11.67 17.55
C ILE A 215 8.25 11.20 18.72
N PRO A 216 8.27 11.94 19.85
CA PRO A 216 8.97 11.51 21.06
C PRO A 216 8.55 10.09 21.46
N ARG A 217 9.51 9.27 21.86
CA ARG A 217 9.29 7.83 22.14
C ARG A 217 8.11 7.56 23.08
N GLY A 218 7.93 8.39 24.11
CA GLY A 218 6.81 8.25 25.06
C GLY A 218 5.43 8.40 24.40
N ASP A 219 5.31 9.25 23.39
CA ASP A 219 4.07 9.43 22.62
C ASP A 219 3.94 8.42 21.48
N ALA A 220 5.06 7.93 20.93
CA ALA A 220 5.08 6.93 19.87
C ALA A 220 4.52 5.56 20.31
N GLU A 221 4.77 5.19 21.57
CA GLU A 221 4.32 3.94 22.20
C GLU A 221 2.90 4.05 22.83
N ARG A 222 2.33 5.26 22.91
CA ARG A 222 0.98 5.47 23.45
C ARG A 222 -0.09 5.16 22.41
N LEU A 223 -1.21 4.56 22.82
CA LEU A 223 -2.39 4.42 21.96
C LEU A 223 -2.90 5.80 21.51
N CYS A 224 -3.13 5.95 20.21
CA CYS A 224 -3.61 7.21 19.62
C CYS A 224 -5.13 7.37 19.63
N LEU A 225 -5.87 6.31 19.96
CA LEU A 225 -7.32 6.32 20.07
C LEU A 225 -7.77 5.97 21.48
N ASP A 226 -8.80 6.67 21.95
CA ASP A 226 -9.54 6.35 23.17
C ASP A 226 -10.81 5.52 22.90
N ASP A 227 -11.49 5.09 23.96
CA ASP A 227 -12.68 4.24 23.86
C ASP A 227 -13.88 4.96 23.22
N ALA A 228 -13.98 6.29 23.35
CA ALA A 228 -15.04 7.06 22.72
C ALA A 228 -14.84 7.09 21.20
N GLN A 229 -13.61 7.31 20.76
CA GLN A 229 -13.21 7.27 19.35
C GLN A 229 -13.41 5.88 18.74
N LEU A 230 -13.04 4.80 19.45
CA LEU A 230 -13.30 3.42 19.00
C LEU A 230 -14.80 3.15 18.83
N THR A 231 -15.63 3.69 19.73
CA THR A 231 -17.08 3.59 19.63
C THR A 231 -17.62 4.36 18.41
N GLU A 232 -17.09 5.53 18.11
CA GLU A 232 -17.46 6.29 16.91
C GLU A 232 -17.07 5.57 15.62
N LEU A 233 -15.87 4.97 15.57
CA LEU A 233 -15.43 4.14 14.44
C LEU A 233 -16.32 2.92 14.24
N HIS A 234 -16.72 2.25 15.32
CA HIS A 234 -17.66 1.13 15.24
C HIS A 234 -19.00 1.55 14.62
N ARG A 235 -19.57 2.69 15.04
CA ARG A 235 -20.80 3.23 14.43
C ARG A 235 -20.60 3.65 12.97
N LEU A 236 -19.44 4.21 12.63
CA LEU A 236 -19.11 4.54 11.25
C LEU A 236 -19.08 3.26 10.39
N ALA A 237 -18.48 2.19 10.89
CA ALA A 237 -18.43 0.89 10.19
C ALA A 237 -19.82 0.36 9.87
N ASP A 238 -20.75 0.41 10.83
CA ASP A 238 -22.13 -0.04 10.63
C ASP A 238 -22.83 0.78 9.54
N ARG A 239 -22.73 2.12 9.61
CA ARG A 239 -23.31 3.00 8.58
C ARG A 239 -22.68 2.76 7.21
N CYS A 240 -21.37 2.54 7.15
CA CYS A 240 -20.69 2.19 5.90
C CYS A 240 -21.23 0.87 5.32
N GLU A 241 -21.44 -0.15 6.15
CA GLU A 241 -22.02 -1.43 5.68
C GLU A 241 -23.47 -1.30 5.23
N GLU A 242 -24.28 -0.47 5.89
CA GLU A 242 -25.65 -0.17 5.47
C GLU A 242 -25.70 0.51 4.09
N ILE A 243 -24.76 1.43 3.83
CA ILE A 243 -24.75 2.23 2.59
C ILE A 243 -24.09 1.48 1.44
N TYR A 244 -22.94 0.84 1.69
CA TYR A 244 -22.09 0.24 0.65
C TYR A 244 -22.19 -1.28 0.57
N GLY A 245 -22.80 -1.93 1.55
CA GLY A 245 -22.83 -3.39 1.70
C GLY A 245 -21.75 -3.89 2.66
N ALA A 246 -21.81 -5.18 3.00
CA ALA A 246 -20.87 -5.80 3.94
C ALA A 246 -19.41 -5.72 3.49
N ALA A 247 -18.48 -5.86 4.45
CA ALA A 247 -17.03 -5.96 4.22
C ALA A 247 -16.43 -4.77 3.46
N ARG A 248 -16.12 -3.71 4.21
CA ARG A 248 -15.56 -2.45 3.71
C ARG A 248 -14.17 -2.20 4.27
N ASP A 249 -13.33 -1.62 3.42
CA ASP A 249 -12.07 -0.99 3.77
C ASP A 249 -12.33 0.52 3.81
N VAL A 250 -12.12 1.12 4.97
CA VAL A 250 -12.54 2.47 5.33
C VAL A 250 -11.32 3.27 5.76
N GLU A 251 -10.97 4.31 5.00
CA GLU A 251 -10.01 5.32 5.43
C GLU A 251 -10.73 6.39 6.25
N TRP A 252 -10.17 6.76 7.38
CA TRP A 252 -10.78 7.70 8.32
C TRP A 252 -9.76 8.62 8.97
N ALA A 253 -10.24 9.75 9.52
CA ALA A 253 -9.44 10.66 10.31
C ALA A 253 -10.26 11.31 11.43
N PHE A 254 -9.64 11.51 12.59
CA PHE A 254 -10.12 12.43 13.62
C PHE A 254 -9.42 13.77 13.44
N ALA A 255 -10.19 14.84 13.29
CA ALA A 255 -9.70 16.21 13.19
C ALA A 255 -10.59 17.15 14.01
N GLY A 256 -10.00 17.91 14.94
CA GLY A 256 -10.75 18.80 15.82
C GLY A 256 -11.74 18.03 16.71
N GLY A 257 -11.37 16.81 17.11
CA GLY A 257 -12.22 15.91 17.89
C GLY A 257 -13.43 15.34 17.15
N ARG A 258 -13.50 15.43 15.82
CA ARG A 258 -14.60 14.90 15.00
C ARG A 258 -14.08 13.81 14.06
N LEU A 259 -14.84 12.71 13.95
CA LEU A 259 -14.57 11.65 12.98
C LEU A 259 -15.00 12.04 11.56
N TYR A 260 -14.12 11.80 10.60
CA TYR A 260 -14.37 11.95 9.17
C TYR A 260 -14.08 10.66 8.41
N LEU A 261 -14.96 10.34 7.47
CA LEU A 261 -14.73 9.36 6.42
C LEU A 261 -13.89 10.00 5.31
N LEU A 262 -12.82 9.34 4.89
CA LEU A 262 -11.96 9.78 3.78
C LEU A 262 -12.15 8.92 2.54
N GLN A 263 -12.37 7.61 2.69
CA GLN A 263 -12.66 6.69 1.59
C GLN A 263 -13.39 5.46 2.13
N CYS A 264 -14.25 4.85 1.33
CA CYS A 264 -14.88 3.57 1.65
C CYS A 264 -14.96 2.71 0.39
N ARG A 265 -14.27 1.58 0.37
CA ARG A 265 -14.24 0.64 -0.75
C ARG A 265 -14.57 -0.78 -0.30
N ALA A 266 -14.94 -1.65 -1.23
CA ALA A 266 -15.16 -3.06 -0.92
C ALA A 266 -13.84 -3.73 -0.51
N ILE A 267 -13.87 -4.62 0.48
CA ILE A 267 -12.77 -5.54 0.70
C ILE A 267 -12.77 -6.52 -0.47
N THR A 268 -11.74 -6.45 -1.33
CA THR A 268 -11.57 -7.36 -2.48
C THR A 268 -11.21 -8.79 -2.05
N VAL A 269 -10.98 -9.01 -0.75
CA VAL A 269 -10.65 -10.29 -0.14
C VAL A 269 -11.83 -10.83 0.66
N VAL A 270 -12.97 -11.07 0.01
CA VAL A 270 -14.06 -11.89 0.59
C VAL A 270 -14.64 -12.82 -0.46
N ALA A 271 -13.82 -13.76 -0.90
CA ALA A 271 -14.30 -15.09 -1.25
C ALA A 271 -13.45 -16.07 -0.44
N ASN A 272 -14.09 -17.08 0.14
CA ASN A 272 -13.44 -18.26 0.73
C ASN A 272 -12.76 -19.07 -0.38
N GLU A 273 -11.72 -18.50 -0.97
CA GLU A 273 -10.69 -19.21 -1.68
C GLU A 273 -9.40 -18.71 -1.04
N THR A 274 -8.60 -19.64 -0.54
CA THR A 274 -7.17 -19.41 -0.34
C THR A 274 -6.70 -18.52 -1.49
N PRO A 275 -6.07 -17.34 -1.25
CA PRO A 275 -5.55 -16.55 -2.35
C PRO A 275 -4.79 -17.51 -3.25
N PRO A 276 -5.03 -17.50 -4.58
CA PRO A 276 -4.25 -18.35 -5.47
C PRO A 276 -2.79 -18.13 -5.06
N PRO A 277 -2.04 -19.22 -4.82
CA PRO A 277 -0.70 -19.11 -4.26
C PRO A 277 0.04 -18.05 -5.07
N ALA A 278 0.57 -17.03 -4.36
CA ALA A 278 1.22 -15.89 -4.99
C ALA A 278 2.16 -16.43 -6.07
N THR A 279 2.00 -15.96 -7.31
CA THR A 279 2.82 -16.48 -8.39
C THR A 279 4.28 -16.29 -8.00
N PRO A 280 5.20 -17.18 -8.38
CA PRO A 280 6.61 -17.00 -8.02
C PRO A 280 7.15 -15.62 -8.42
N ALA A 281 6.64 -15.03 -9.50
CA ALA A 281 6.98 -13.66 -9.91
C ALA A 281 6.57 -12.58 -8.88
N GLU A 282 5.39 -12.68 -8.28
CA GLU A 282 4.91 -11.77 -7.23
C GLU A 282 5.72 -11.92 -5.94
N LEU A 283 6.08 -13.15 -5.60
CA LEU A 283 6.95 -13.41 -4.45
C LEU A 283 8.35 -12.83 -4.66
N LEU A 284 8.86 -12.82 -5.90
CA LEU A 284 10.19 -12.30 -6.22
C LEU A 284 10.27 -10.76 -6.17
N GLU A 285 9.17 -10.06 -6.46
CA GLU A 285 9.09 -8.59 -6.44
C GLU A 285 9.51 -7.99 -5.09
N HIS A 286 9.17 -8.69 -4.00
CA HIS A 286 9.47 -8.25 -2.64
C HIS A 286 10.80 -8.77 -2.08
N THR A 287 11.58 -9.49 -2.89
CA THR A 287 12.90 -9.96 -2.47
C THR A 287 13.98 -8.92 -2.72
N ARG A 288 15.01 -8.91 -1.88
CA ARG A 288 16.13 -7.98 -2.03
C ARG A 288 16.95 -8.24 -3.29
N LEU A 289 17.12 -9.51 -3.66
CA LEU A 289 17.94 -9.89 -4.81
C LEU A 289 17.29 -9.48 -6.14
N PHE A 290 15.98 -9.64 -6.27
CA PHE A 290 15.27 -9.46 -7.54
C PHE A 290 14.50 -8.13 -7.65
N GLY A 291 14.43 -7.33 -6.58
CA GLY A 291 13.70 -6.04 -6.59
C GLY A 291 14.22 -4.95 -7.53
N GLY A 292 15.30 -5.21 -8.28
CA GLY A 292 15.78 -4.33 -9.37
C GLY A 292 15.34 -4.76 -10.77
N LEU A 293 14.63 -5.88 -10.89
CA LEU A 293 14.13 -6.43 -12.15
C LEU A 293 12.72 -5.92 -12.46
N ASP A 294 12.38 -5.86 -13.74
CA ASP A 294 11.02 -5.53 -14.17
C ASP A 294 10.12 -6.78 -14.18
N ARG A 295 8.80 -6.58 -14.39
CA ARG A 295 7.83 -7.68 -14.32
C ARG A 295 8.09 -8.79 -15.33
N ALA A 296 8.57 -8.49 -16.54
CA ALA A 296 8.83 -9.51 -17.56
C ALA A 296 10.02 -10.38 -17.16
N GLU A 297 11.06 -9.76 -16.62
CA GLU A 297 12.23 -10.45 -16.06
C GLU A 297 11.86 -11.29 -14.83
N LEU A 298 11.01 -10.77 -13.94
CA LEU A 298 10.48 -11.49 -12.78
C LEU A 298 9.59 -12.67 -13.19
N GLU A 299 8.79 -12.55 -14.24
CA GLU A 299 7.99 -13.63 -14.79
C GLU A 299 8.86 -14.71 -15.43
N GLN A 300 9.91 -14.32 -16.17
CA GLN A 300 10.87 -15.24 -16.76
C GLN A 300 11.62 -16.05 -15.69
N ILE A 301 12.03 -15.39 -14.60
CA ILE A 301 12.66 -16.07 -13.46
C ILE A 301 11.62 -16.88 -12.67
N GLY A 302 10.44 -16.32 -12.41
CA GLY A 302 9.37 -16.98 -11.68
C GLY A 302 8.87 -18.26 -12.35
N ALA A 303 8.90 -18.33 -13.68
CA ALA A 303 8.48 -19.50 -14.45
C ALA A 303 9.32 -20.77 -14.18
N VAL A 304 10.55 -20.63 -13.65
CA VAL A 304 11.41 -21.77 -13.33
C VAL A 304 11.42 -22.12 -11.83
N PHE A 305 10.74 -21.34 -10.98
CA PHE A 305 10.57 -21.69 -9.57
C PHE A 305 9.66 -22.90 -9.41
N LYS A 306 9.97 -23.73 -8.42
CA LYS A 306 9.19 -24.92 -8.08
C LYS A 306 8.76 -24.88 -6.63
N GLU A 307 7.50 -25.19 -6.37
CA GLU A 307 6.99 -25.37 -5.02
C GLU A 307 7.74 -26.52 -4.31
N ARG A 308 8.06 -26.31 -3.03
CA ARG A 308 8.74 -27.24 -2.12
C ARG A 308 8.01 -27.19 -0.78
N ARG A 309 7.70 -28.35 -0.23
CA ARG A 309 7.00 -28.50 1.06
C ARG A 309 7.92 -29.20 2.03
N PHE A 310 7.92 -28.73 3.28
CA PHE A 310 8.70 -29.27 4.38
C PHE A 310 7.80 -29.42 5.60
N SER A 311 7.96 -30.51 6.34
CA SER A 311 7.20 -30.72 7.59
C SER A 311 7.84 -29.98 8.77
N ALA A 312 7.04 -29.67 9.79
CA ALA A 312 7.56 -29.10 11.04
C ALA A 312 8.73 -29.94 11.60
N GLY A 313 9.84 -29.28 11.94
CA GLY A 313 11.08 -29.88 12.41
C GLY A 313 12.07 -30.30 11.31
N GLU A 314 11.66 -30.27 10.04
CA GLU A 314 12.52 -30.63 8.91
C GLU A 314 13.60 -29.56 8.66
N THR A 315 14.84 -29.99 8.41
CA THR A 315 15.92 -29.08 8.02
C THR A 315 15.89 -28.83 6.52
N VAL A 316 15.58 -27.60 6.12
CA VAL A 316 15.44 -27.18 4.73
C VAL A 316 16.81 -27.02 4.06
N VAL A 317 17.74 -26.36 4.74
CA VAL A 317 19.16 -26.29 4.35
C VAL A 317 20.02 -26.29 5.61
N LYS A 318 21.24 -26.82 5.51
CA LYS A 318 22.16 -26.92 6.66
C LYS A 318 23.38 -26.05 6.43
N GLU A 319 23.81 -25.34 7.47
CA GLU A 319 25.05 -24.56 7.46
C GLU A 319 26.25 -25.43 7.04
N GLY A 320 27.13 -24.86 6.22
CA GLY A 320 28.28 -25.55 5.66
C GLY A 320 27.96 -26.59 4.58
N SER A 321 26.68 -26.90 4.33
CA SER A 321 26.32 -27.81 3.24
C SER A 321 26.54 -27.14 1.88
N GLY A 322 26.96 -27.93 0.90
CA GLY A 322 26.84 -27.55 -0.50
C GLY A 322 25.37 -27.51 -0.90
N GLY A 323 24.97 -26.52 -1.69
CA GLY A 323 23.59 -26.40 -2.15
C GLY A 323 23.34 -25.03 -2.73
N ALA A 324 23.10 -24.98 -4.04
CA ALA A 324 22.91 -23.74 -4.77
C ALA A 324 21.43 -23.58 -5.12
N SER A 325 20.60 -23.44 -4.08
CA SER A 325 19.16 -23.19 -4.25
C SER A 325 18.74 -21.94 -3.48
N PHE A 326 17.93 -21.11 -4.09
CA PHE A 326 17.27 -19.97 -3.45
C PHE A 326 15.83 -20.32 -3.16
N TYR A 327 15.29 -19.80 -2.06
CA TYR A 327 13.91 -20.05 -1.64
C TYR A 327 13.22 -18.75 -1.22
N VAL A 328 11.95 -18.63 -1.58
CA VAL A 328 11.02 -17.65 -0.99
C VAL A 328 9.96 -18.41 -0.23
N VAL A 329 9.66 -17.99 1.00
CA VAL A 329 8.62 -18.60 1.84
C VAL A 329 7.25 -18.12 1.37
N GLU A 330 6.40 -19.07 1.02
CA GLU A 330 5.00 -18.82 0.67
C GLU A 330 4.13 -18.87 1.93
N SER A 331 4.32 -19.90 2.76
CA SER A 331 3.57 -20.09 4.00
C SER A 331 4.36 -20.93 5.02
N GLY A 332 4.00 -20.79 6.29
CA GLY A 332 4.69 -21.43 7.42
C GLY A 332 5.80 -20.58 8.03
N GLU A 333 6.47 -21.11 9.05
CA GLU A 333 7.57 -20.46 9.76
C GLU A 333 8.85 -21.30 9.71
N ALA A 334 10.00 -20.65 9.57
CA ALA A 334 11.32 -21.30 9.58
C ALA A 334 12.33 -20.56 10.45
N ALA A 335 13.07 -21.28 11.28
CA ALA A 335 14.10 -20.73 12.14
C ALA A 335 15.45 -20.67 11.42
N VAL A 336 16.15 -19.55 11.57
CA VAL A 336 17.52 -19.36 11.08
C VAL A 336 18.49 -19.50 12.25
N THR A 337 19.43 -20.44 12.15
CA THR A 337 20.51 -20.60 13.12
C THR A 337 21.88 -20.49 12.44
N ILE A 338 22.85 -19.89 13.13
CA ILE A 338 24.25 -19.76 12.68
C ILE A 338 25.12 -20.16 13.87
N ASP A 339 26.05 -21.08 13.67
CA ASP A 339 26.87 -21.67 14.75
C ASP A 339 26.01 -22.29 15.87
N GLY A 340 24.79 -22.76 15.53
CA GLY A 340 23.82 -23.30 16.48
C GLY A 340 23.02 -22.26 17.27
N GLU A 341 23.34 -20.97 17.14
CA GLU A 341 22.63 -19.89 17.83
C GLU A 341 21.46 -19.34 16.99
N PRO A 342 20.27 -19.11 17.57
CA PRO A 342 19.13 -18.55 16.87
C PRO A 342 19.38 -17.10 16.47
N ARG A 343 19.10 -16.78 15.20
CA ARG A 343 19.30 -15.44 14.64
C ARG A 343 17.98 -14.73 14.35
N ARG A 344 17.07 -15.39 13.64
CA ARG A 344 15.76 -14.84 13.27
C ARG A 344 14.79 -15.94 12.88
N LEU A 345 13.52 -15.57 12.77
CA LEU A 345 12.45 -16.40 12.21
C LEU A 345 12.06 -15.85 10.83
N LEU A 346 11.82 -16.73 9.88
CA LEU A 346 11.33 -16.44 8.54
C LEU A 346 9.84 -16.75 8.47
N ARG A 347 9.09 -15.91 7.77
CA ARG A 347 7.65 -16.05 7.50
C ARG A 347 7.36 -15.83 6.02
N ALA A 348 6.10 -15.95 5.63
CA ALA A 348 5.64 -15.65 4.27
C ALA A 348 6.22 -14.32 3.76
N GLY A 349 6.80 -14.34 2.56
CA GLY A 349 7.50 -13.22 1.93
C GLY A 349 9.00 -13.14 2.23
N ASP A 350 9.50 -13.79 3.28
CA ASP A 350 10.94 -13.88 3.54
C ASP A 350 11.63 -14.83 2.55
N HIS A 351 12.95 -14.63 2.37
CA HIS A 351 13.76 -15.44 1.46
C HIS A 351 15.11 -15.81 2.08
N PHE A 352 15.74 -16.85 1.50
CA PHE A 352 17.06 -17.32 1.88
C PHE A 352 17.77 -18.07 0.75
N GLY A 353 19.10 -18.10 0.82
CA GLY A 353 19.94 -18.88 -0.07
C GLY A 353 20.48 -18.12 -1.29
N GLU A 354 20.32 -16.80 -1.29
CA GLU A 354 20.74 -15.86 -2.33
C GLU A 354 22.25 -15.87 -2.54
N ILE A 355 23.04 -15.94 -1.47
CA ILE A 355 24.50 -15.90 -1.53
C ILE A 355 25.02 -17.12 -2.30
N ALA A 356 24.68 -18.33 -1.81
CA ALA A 356 25.10 -19.59 -2.40
C ALA A 356 24.54 -19.84 -3.82
N LEU A 357 23.45 -19.18 -4.20
CA LEU A 357 22.95 -19.20 -5.58
C LEU A 357 23.88 -18.42 -6.53
N ILE A 358 24.53 -17.37 -6.05
CA ILE A 358 25.31 -16.44 -6.88
C ILE A 358 26.80 -16.79 -6.88
N ASP A 359 27.36 -17.09 -5.72
CA ASP A 359 28.81 -17.35 -5.56
C ASP A 359 29.19 -18.82 -5.62
N GLU A 360 28.19 -19.71 -5.71
CA GLU A 360 28.34 -21.17 -5.68
C GLU A 360 29.02 -21.71 -4.40
N GLY A 361 29.00 -20.90 -3.33
CA GLY A 361 29.58 -21.19 -2.02
C GLY A 361 28.73 -22.11 -1.14
N VAL A 362 29.18 -22.30 0.10
CA VAL A 362 28.44 -23.08 1.11
C VAL A 362 27.37 -22.24 1.79
N ARG A 363 26.38 -22.90 2.40
CA ARG A 363 25.37 -22.22 3.23
C ARG A 363 26.00 -21.58 4.46
N THR A 364 25.62 -20.33 4.73
CA THR A 364 26.06 -19.55 5.90
C THR A 364 25.17 -19.71 7.14
N ALA A 365 24.06 -20.41 7.01
CA ALA A 365 23.09 -20.64 8.09
C ALA A 365 22.34 -21.96 7.88
N THR A 366 21.84 -22.53 8.97
CA THR A 366 20.88 -23.63 8.95
C THR A 366 19.47 -23.05 9.00
N ILE A 367 18.57 -23.61 8.19
CA ILE A 367 17.16 -23.26 8.13
C ILE A 367 16.34 -24.49 8.51
N THR A 368 15.54 -24.39 9.56
CA THR A 368 14.69 -25.49 10.06
C THR A 368 13.25 -25.03 10.07
N ALA A 369 12.35 -25.81 9.47
CA ALA A 369 10.92 -25.55 9.51
C ALA A 369 10.39 -25.63 10.96
N VAL A 370 9.74 -24.58 11.44
CA VAL A 370 9.10 -24.55 12.77
C VAL A 370 7.68 -25.08 12.69
N SER A 371 6.98 -24.77 11.60
CA SER A 371 5.68 -25.33 11.22
C SER A 371 5.81 -26.08 9.88
N ASP A 372 4.72 -26.68 9.40
CA ASP A 372 4.64 -27.05 7.99
C ASP A 372 4.92 -25.81 7.13
N LEU A 373 5.84 -25.94 6.18
CA LEU A 373 6.46 -24.85 5.45
C LEU A 373 6.33 -25.10 3.95
N VAL A 374 5.84 -24.11 3.22
CA VAL A 374 5.81 -24.10 1.75
C VAL A 374 6.72 -22.99 1.25
N CYS A 375 7.61 -23.34 0.33
CA CYS A 375 8.52 -22.40 -0.31
C CYS A 375 8.49 -22.59 -1.82
N HIS A 376 8.73 -21.51 -2.56
CA HIS A 376 9.11 -21.61 -3.96
C HIS A 376 10.63 -21.58 -4.06
N GLY A 377 11.21 -22.62 -4.64
CA GLY A 377 12.65 -22.80 -4.77
C GLY A 377 13.14 -22.73 -6.21
N LEU A 378 14.32 -22.13 -6.39
CA LEU A 378 15.06 -22.05 -7.65
C LEU A 378 16.46 -22.63 -7.45
N THR A 379 16.90 -23.53 -8.32
CA THR A 379 18.28 -24.04 -8.30
C THR A 379 19.21 -23.23 -9.21
N LEU A 380 20.52 -23.28 -8.93
CA LEU A 380 21.57 -22.69 -9.76
C LEU A 380 21.52 -23.20 -11.20
N TRP A 381 21.19 -24.48 -11.40
CA TRP A 381 21.10 -25.09 -12.72
C TRP A 381 19.95 -24.52 -13.57
N GLU A 382 18.90 -24.01 -12.92
CA GLU A 382 17.78 -23.32 -13.55
C GLU A 382 18.07 -21.82 -13.69
N PHE A 383 18.75 -21.22 -12.71
CA PHE A 383 19.07 -19.80 -12.68
C PHE A 383 20.16 -19.39 -13.69
N ARG A 384 21.25 -20.17 -13.75
CA ARG A 384 22.43 -19.84 -14.56
C ARG A 384 22.11 -19.73 -16.06
N PRO A 385 21.34 -20.64 -16.68
CA PRO A 385 20.94 -20.49 -18.08
C PRO A 385 20.13 -19.21 -18.33
N LEU A 386 19.24 -18.81 -17.42
CA LEU A 386 18.44 -17.59 -17.56
C LEU A 386 19.30 -16.33 -17.59
N VAL A 387 20.24 -16.22 -16.65
CA VAL A 387 21.18 -15.09 -16.59
C VAL A 387 22.14 -15.08 -17.78
N GLN A 388 22.51 -16.25 -18.31
CA GLN A 388 23.36 -16.36 -19.49
C GLN A 388 22.62 -16.03 -20.80
N GLN A 389 21.32 -16.31 -20.86
CA GLN A 389 20.47 -15.98 -22.01
C GLN A 389 20.06 -14.51 -22.03
N ASP A 390 19.80 -13.92 -20.86
CA ASP A 390 19.47 -12.51 -20.71
C ASP A 390 20.54 -11.77 -19.88
N GLY A 391 21.47 -11.14 -20.59
CA GLY A 391 22.54 -10.36 -19.98
C GLY A 391 22.05 -9.12 -19.21
N MET A 392 20.83 -8.64 -19.47
CA MET A 392 20.26 -7.49 -18.73
C MET A 392 19.84 -7.90 -17.32
N ILE A 393 19.25 -9.09 -17.17
CA ILE A 393 18.98 -9.69 -15.85
C ILE A 393 20.28 -9.79 -15.06
N GLY A 394 21.33 -10.36 -15.67
CA GLY A 394 22.64 -10.46 -15.04
C GLY A 394 23.23 -9.11 -14.61
N TRP A 395 23.12 -8.10 -15.48
CA TRP A 395 23.61 -6.75 -15.19
C TRP A 395 22.86 -6.08 -14.03
N LYS A 396 21.53 -6.14 -14.01
CA LYS A 396 20.69 -5.58 -12.95
C LYS A 396 20.95 -6.26 -11.61
N LEU A 397 21.15 -7.58 -11.60
CA LEU A 397 21.54 -8.32 -10.40
C LEU A 397 22.89 -7.86 -9.84
N LEU A 398 23.90 -7.67 -10.71
CA LEU A 398 25.20 -7.12 -10.31
C LEU A 398 25.07 -5.72 -9.69
N GLN A 399 24.24 -4.85 -10.28
CA GLN A 399 23.96 -3.52 -9.72
C GLN A 399 23.29 -3.60 -8.35
N THR A 400 22.37 -4.54 -8.14
CA THR A 400 21.72 -4.78 -6.84
C THR A 400 22.72 -5.26 -5.80
N ILE A 401 23.55 -6.27 -6.10
CA ILE A 401 24.59 -6.76 -5.19
C ILE A 401 25.59 -5.65 -4.83
N ALA A 402 26.00 -4.84 -5.81
CA ALA A 402 26.91 -3.72 -5.56
C ALA A 402 26.31 -2.64 -4.66
N ARG A 403 24.99 -2.38 -4.76
CA ARG A 403 24.27 -1.47 -3.84
C ARG A 403 24.23 -2.04 -2.43
N GLU A 404 23.89 -3.30 -2.28
CA GLU A 404 23.85 -3.99 -0.98
C GLU A 404 25.22 -4.02 -0.30
N LEU A 405 26.28 -4.31 -1.06
CA LEU A 405 27.64 -4.31 -0.52
C LEU A 405 28.05 -2.93 0.02
N ARG A 406 27.72 -1.85 -0.70
CA ARG A 406 27.97 -0.48 -0.23
C ARG A 406 27.19 -0.17 1.05
N ALA A 407 25.90 -0.51 1.09
CA ALA A 407 25.06 -0.28 2.26
C ALA A 407 25.59 -1.03 3.49
N ALA A 408 26.03 -2.29 3.33
CA ALA A 408 26.62 -3.09 4.39
C ALA A 408 27.97 -2.52 4.88
N GLN A 409 28.83 -2.07 3.97
CA GLN A 409 30.11 -1.42 4.32
C GLN A 409 29.90 -0.12 5.10
N GLU A 410 28.93 0.70 4.69
CA GLU A 410 28.58 1.92 5.41
C GLU A 410 28.00 1.63 6.79
N ALA A 411 27.11 0.63 6.91
CA ALA A 411 26.56 0.21 8.20
C ALA A 411 27.67 -0.24 9.16
N LEU A 412 28.62 -1.05 8.68
CA LEU A 412 29.79 -1.47 9.45
C LEU A 412 30.67 -0.28 9.88
N ALA A 413 30.88 0.69 8.98
CA ALA A 413 31.64 1.90 9.27
C ALA A 413 30.91 2.86 10.25
N ARG A 414 29.58 2.85 10.27
CA ARG A 414 28.76 3.58 11.26
C ARG A 414 28.81 2.89 12.63
N ALA A 415 28.72 1.57 12.68
CA ALA A 415 28.82 0.79 13.91
C ALA A 415 30.19 0.97 14.59
N ARG A 416 31.29 0.97 13.81
CA ARG A 416 32.66 1.20 14.31
C ARG A 416 32.94 2.63 14.80
N ARG A 417 32.08 3.60 14.46
CA ARG A 417 32.21 5.00 14.92
C ARG A 417 31.45 5.28 16.21
N HIS A 418 30.53 4.39 16.60
CA HIS A 418 29.70 4.50 17.80
C HIS A 418 30.03 3.44 18.86
N ALA A 419 31.00 2.56 18.58
CA ALA A 419 31.64 1.66 19.54
C ALA A 419 33.01 2.24 19.90
#